data_AF-A0A810NT10-F1
#
_entry.id   AF-A0A810NT10-F1
#
_cell.length_a   1.000
_cell.length_b   1.000
_cell.length_c   1.000
_cell.angle_alpha   90.00
_cell.angle_beta   90.00
_cell.angle_gamma   90.00
#
_symmetry.space_group_name_H-M   'P 1'
#
loop_
_entity.id
_entity.type
_entity.pdbx_description
1 polymer ?
#
loop_
_entity_poly.entity_id
_entity_poly.type
_entity_poly.pdbx_seq_one_letter_code
_entity_poly.pdbx_strand_id
1 'polypeptide(L)'
;MSRRDTSAPGSSLERADRSRSLPATPYGGFKRRRDRFHGWWDGRLGRPDVASEDLKTAYWRGLENLALKMYQQERVAFQEEFGPALRRAAAAKTELQQCHEALPEQRLAVEVAQAEFSDEKLRQEKLRESRAPGVPDDVLARNRALARQREQLAAARGRFDKTRERGDRLEIEIKDLEVRIRLGMEQAQSRADLAWRHVSERINVYRQSLCRSHEYGDEIDARLGDMAGPPPFPDGGADHPAQTPSDRS
;
A
#
# COMPACT_ATOMS: atom_id res chain seq x y z
N MET A 1 34.20 -60.64 55.33
CA MET A 1 35.32 -59.74 54.97
C MET A 1 34.85 -58.29 55.13
N SER A 2 35.68 -57.49 55.79
CA SER A 2 35.72 -56.03 56.03
C SER A 2 34.53 -55.14 55.62
N ARG A 3 33.83 -54.50 56.58
CA ARG A 3 34.11 -53.16 57.20
C ARG A 3 33.98 -51.98 56.22
N ARG A 4 33.02 -51.07 56.48
CA ARG A 4 33.28 -49.76 57.14
C ARG A 4 31.99 -48.97 57.38
N ASP A 5 31.80 -48.58 58.63
CA ASP A 5 31.16 -47.33 59.03
C ASP A 5 31.98 -46.13 58.55
N THR A 6 31.31 -45.04 58.16
CA THR A 6 31.78 -43.67 58.43
C THR A 6 30.62 -42.68 58.41
N SER A 7 30.64 -41.85 59.44
CA SER A 7 29.81 -40.74 59.83
C SER A 7 29.74 -39.58 58.82
N ALA A 8 28.72 -38.74 58.97
CA ALA A 8 28.41 -37.52 58.21
C ALA A 8 29.51 -36.45 58.19
N PRO A 9 29.41 -35.45 57.28
CA PRO A 9 29.07 -34.11 57.79
C PRO A 9 28.13 -33.31 56.87
N GLY A 10 27.49 -32.29 57.46
CA GLY A 10 26.55 -31.40 56.80
C GLY A 10 27.13 -30.54 55.68
N SER A 11 26.25 -30.11 54.79
CA SER A 11 26.45 -28.92 53.96
C SER A 11 25.16 -28.10 53.97
N SER A 12 25.20 -27.07 54.82
CA SER A 12 24.32 -25.91 54.76
C SER A 12 24.50 -25.24 53.40
N LEU A 13 23.64 -25.56 52.44
CA LEU A 13 23.51 -24.76 51.22
C LEU A 13 22.50 -23.65 51.50
N GLU A 14 23.09 -22.53 51.91
CA GLU A 14 22.58 -21.17 51.90
C GLU A 14 21.36 -21.00 50.97
N ARG A 15 20.17 -20.82 51.58
CA ARG A 15 19.12 -20.04 50.92
C ARG A 15 19.64 -18.62 50.83
N ALA A 16 20.30 -18.31 49.72
CA ALA A 16 20.53 -16.95 49.30
C ALA A 16 19.16 -16.28 49.17
N ASP A 17 18.85 -15.48 50.19
CA ASP A 17 17.76 -14.54 50.24
C ASP A 17 17.99 -13.53 49.11
N ARG A 18 17.53 -13.85 47.91
CA ARG A 18 17.47 -12.91 46.79
C ARG A 18 16.20 -12.08 46.94
N SER A 19 16.10 -11.38 48.07
CA SER A 19 15.40 -10.11 48.13
C SER A 19 16.20 -9.08 47.33
N ARG A 20 16.29 -9.28 46.00
CA ARG A 20 16.54 -8.17 45.10
C ARG A 20 15.31 -7.30 45.22
N SER A 21 15.47 -6.18 45.91
CA SER A 21 14.54 -5.06 45.86
C SER A 21 14.27 -4.77 44.39
N LEU A 22 13.11 -5.23 43.91
CA LEU A 22 12.59 -4.74 42.65
C LEU A 22 12.47 -3.22 42.81
N PRO A 23 12.86 -2.43 41.79
CA PRO A 23 12.69 -0.99 41.83
C PRO A 23 11.24 -0.71 42.20
N ALA A 24 11.03 0.25 43.10
CA ALA A 24 9.71 0.72 43.48
C ALA A 24 8.94 1.05 42.19
N THR A 25 8.02 0.18 41.84
CA THR A 25 7.14 0.41 40.69
C THR A 25 6.22 1.55 41.10
N PRO A 26 5.85 2.46 40.19
CA PRO A 26 5.06 3.67 40.51
C PRO A 26 3.62 3.36 40.94
N TYR A 27 3.31 2.10 41.26
CA TYR A 27 2.00 1.62 41.63
C TYR A 27 2.05 1.20 43.10
N GLY A 28 1.33 1.95 43.94
CA GLY A 28 1.31 1.84 45.39
C GLY A 28 1.03 0.43 45.92
N GLY A 29 1.37 0.21 47.19
CA GLY A 29 1.39 -1.08 47.90
C GLY A 29 0.05 -1.77 48.15
N PHE A 30 -0.83 -1.85 47.16
CA PHE A 30 -2.04 -2.67 47.24
C PHE A 30 -1.71 -4.16 47.12
N LYS A 31 -2.26 -4.96 48.04
CA LYS A 31 -2.13 -6.43 48.05
C LYS A 31 -2.58 -6.98 46.70
N ARG A 32 -1.61 -7.50 45.94
CA ARG A 32 -1.78 -8.15 44.63
C ARG A 32 -2.74 -9.34 44.76
N ARG A 33 -4.03 -9.15 44.50
CA ARG A 33 -4.96 -10.28 44.28
C ARG A 33 -4.76 -10.80 42.86
N ARG A 34 -4.25 -12.02 42.76
CA ARG A 34 -4.24 -12.80 41.52
C ARG A 34 -5.68 -13.10 41.14
N ASP A 35 -6.20 -12.41 40.14
CA ASP A 35 -7.49 -12.74 39.54
C ASP A 35 -7.24 -13.42 38.20
N ARG A 36 -7.88 -14.57 38.01
CA ARG A 36 -7.99 -15.21 36.69
C ARG A 36 -9.06 -14.46 35.91
N PHE A 37 -8.69 -13.92 34.75
CA PHE A 37 -9.66 -13.41 33.78
C PHE A 37 -9.66 -14.32 32.55
N HIS A 38 -10.78 -14.98 32.28
CA HIS A 38 -11.00 -15.90 31.13
C HIS A 38 -9.92 -16.97 30.88
N GLY A 39 -9.37 -17.60 31.92
CA GLY A 39 -8.48 -18.76 31.77
C GLY A 39 -7.05 -18.46 31.29
N TRP A 40 -6.72 -17.20 31.03
CA TRP A 40 -5.36 -16.73 30.77
C TRP A 40 -4.80 -16.01 32.00
N TRP A 41 -3.49 -16.15 32.23
CA TRP A 41 -2.79 -15.36 33.24
C TRP A 41 -2.70 -13.91 32.74
N ASP A 42 -3.58 -13.04 33.23
CA ASP A 42 -3.73 -11.62 32.84
C ASP A 42 -2.50 -10.74 33.12
N GLY A 43 -1.34 -11.30 33.50
CA GLY A 43 -0.11 -10.52 33.71
C GLY A 43 -0.27 -9.30 34.62
N ARG A 44 -1.27 -9.27 35.52
CA ARG A 44 -1.69 -8.07 36.25
C ARG A 44 -0.54 -7.46 37.05
N LEU A 45 0.03 -6.39 36.51
CA LEU A 45 0.46 -5.25 37.32
C LEU A 45 -0.81 -4.49 37.71
N GLY A 46 -1.39 -4.85 38.87
CA GLY A 46 -2.39 -4.04 39.59
C GLY A 46 -3.77 -3.87 38.93
N ARG A 47 -4.76 -3.55 39.77
CA ARG A 47 -5.91 -2.75 39.31
C ARG A 47 -5.37 -1.37 38.92
N PRO A 48 -5.98 -0.64 37.96
CA PRO A 48 -5.57 0.72 37.65
C PRO A 48 -5.58 1.54 38.93
N ASP A 49 -4.46 2.21 39.21
CA ASP A 49 -4.44 3.19 40.30
C ASP A 49 -5.21 4.41 39.80
N VAL A 50 -6.33 4.73 40.44
CA VAL A 50 -7.20 5.84 40.06
C VAL A 50 -6.44 7.17 40.19
N ALA A 51 -5.45 7.24 41.08
CA ALA A 51 -4.57 8.40 41.19
C ALA A 51 -3.54 8.50 40.05
N SER A 52 -3.39 7.48 39.21
CA SER A 52 -2.52 7.51 38.04
C SER A 52 -3.14 8.31 36.91
N GLU A 53 -2.31 9.04 36.16
CA GLU A 53 -2.72 9.73 34.93
C GLU A 53 -3.12 8.75 33.82
N ASP A 54 -2.53 7.55 33.79
CA ASP A 54 -2.76 6.54 32.76
C ASP A 54 -3.43 5.29 33.35
N LEU A 55 -4.73 5.14 33.05
CA LEU A 55 -5.56 4.05 33.51
C LEU A 55 -5.49 2.81 32.58
N LYS A 56 -4.80 2.89 31.44
CA LYS A 56 -4.69 1.76 30.51
C LYS A 56 -3.78 0.69 31.09
N THR A 57 -4.33 -0.51 31.21
CA THR A 57 -3.57 -1.68 31.68
C THR A 57 -2.66 -2.23 30.59
N ALA A 58 -1.71 -3.10 30.95
CA ALA A 58 -0.88 -3.80 29.97
C ALA A 58 -1.72 -4.65 28.99
N TYR A 59 -2.83 -5.23 29.47
CA TYR A 59 -3.76 -5.97 28.63
C TYR A 59 -4.47 -5.07 27.60
N TRP A 60 -4.96 -3.90 28.04
CA TRP A 60 -5.56 -2.90 27.15
C TRP A 60 -4.59 -2.49 26.03
N ARG A 61 -3.37 -2.09 26.41
CA ARG A 61 -2.33 -1.73 25.43
C ARG A 61 -1.96 -2.92 24.53
N GLY A 62 -2.00 -4.14 25.05
CA GLY A 62 -1.80 -5.37 24.27
C GLY A 62 -2.87 -5.56 23.19
N LEU A 63 -4.13 -5.27 23.49
CA LEU A 63 -5.22 -5.28 22.51
C LEU A 63 -5.07 -4.15 21.49
N GLU A 64 -4.77 -2.92 21.91
CA GLU A 64 -4.49 -1.82 20.97
C GLU A 64 -3.35 -2.17 20.00
N ASN A 65 -2.26 -2.74 20.52
CA ASN A 65 -1.15 -3.21 19.71
C ASN A 65 -1.55 -4.34 18.75
N LEU A 66 -2.46 -5.22 19.16
CA LEU A 66 -2.99 -6.27 18.29
C LEU A 66 -3.81 -5.68 17.13
N ALA A 67 -4.70 -4.72 17.41
CA ALA A 67 -5.46 -4.03 16.36
C ALA A 67 -4.53 -3.33 15.36
N LEU A 68 -3.52 -2.61 15.85
CA LEU A 68 -2.53 -1.95 15.00
C LEU A 68 -1.73 -2.95 14.15
N LYS A 69 -1.33 -4.08 14.73
CA LYS A 69 -0.62 -5.14 13.99
C LYS A 69 -1.48 -5.74 12.89
N MET A 70 -2.74 -6.07 13.17
CA MET A 70 -3.67 -6.62 12.16
C MET A 70 -3.92 -5.61 11.04
N TYR A 71 -4.11 -4.34 11.39
CA TYR A 71 -4.25 -3.26 10.42
C TYR A 71 -3.00 -3.12 9.54
N GLN A 72 -1.80 -3.16 10.12
CA GLN A 72 -0.54 -3.13 9.37
C GLN A 72 -0.37 -4.34 8.46
N GLN A 73 -0.79 -5.53 8.90
CA GLN A 73 -0.77 -6.74 8.07
C GLN A 73 -1.65 -6.60 6.82
N GLU A 74 -2.87 -6.08 6.97
CA GLU A 74 -3.76 -5.82 5.83
C GLU A 74 -3.18 -4.80 4.86
N ARG A 75 -2.52 -3.75 5.39
CA ARG A 75 -1.81 -2.77 4.55
C ARG A 75 -0.67 -3.39 3.75
N VAL A 76 0.17 -4.21 4.40
CA VAL A 76 1.29 -4.89 3.72
C VAL A 76 0.76 -5.85 2.67
N ALA A 77 -0.25 -6.66 3.00
CA ALA A 77 -0.89 -7.58 2.05
C ALA A 77 -1.44 -6.85 0.82
N PHE A 78 -2.12 -5.72 1.02
CA PHE A 78 -2.58 -4.88 -0.10
C PHE A 78 -1.42 -4.36 -0.95
N GLN A 79 -0.35 -3.85 -0.33
CA GLN A 79 0.81 -3.35 -1.07
C GLN A 79 1.53 -4.44 -1.85
N GLU A 80 1.64 -5.65 -1.30
CA GLU A 80 2.24 -6.79 -1.99
C GLU A 80 1.40 -7.23 -3.18
N GLU A 81 0.08 -7.31 -3.02
CA GLU A 81 -0.85 -7.77 -4.05
C GLU A 81 -1.04 -6.73 -5.16
N PHE A 82 -1.24 -5.45 -4.81
CA PHE A 82 -1.59 -4.38 -5.74
C PHE A 82 -0.43 -3.44 -6.10
N GLY A 83 0.72 -3.54 -5.43
CA GLY A 83 1.91 -2.77 -5.73
C GLY A 83 2.36 -2.85 -7.20
N PRO A 84 2.38 -4.03 -7.84
CA PRO A 84 2.65 -4.14 -9.27
C PRO A 84 1.61 -3.42 -10.14
N ALA A 85 0.32 -3.52 -9.80
CA ALA A 85 -0.77 -2.86 -10.52
C ALA A 85 -0.68 -1.33 -10.42
N LEU A 86 -0.37 -0.79 -9.22
CA LEU A 86 -0.14 0.62 -8.99
C LEU A 86 1.01 1.16 -9.84
N ARG A 87 2.16 0.45 -9.86
CA ARG A 87 3.30 0.82 -10.70
C ARG A 87 2.96 0.76 -12.19
N ARG A 88 2.21 -0.27 -12.62
CA ARG A 88 1.79 -0.40 -14.01
C ARG A 88 0.83 0.72 -14.42
N ALA A 89 -0.12 1.09 -13.57
CA ALA A 89 -1.05 2.18 -13.83
C ALA A 89 -0.31 3.52 -13.96
N ALA A 90 0.66 3.79 -13.09
CA ALA A 90 1.51 4.98 -13.20
C ALA A 90 2.32 5.00 -14.50
N ALA A 91 2.97 3.88 -14.86
CA ALA A 91 3.71 3.76 -16.12
C ALA A 91 2.80 3.93 -17.35
N ALA A 92 1.62 3.30 -17.34
CA ALA A 92 0.65 3.42 -18.42
C ALA A 92 0.13 4.85 -18.61
N LYS A 93 -0.07 5.61 -17.52
CA LYS A 93 -0.43 7.04 -17.58
C LYS A 93 0.67 7.87 -18.23
N THR A 94 1.93 7.63 -17.88
CA THR A 94 3.07 8.30 -18.52
C THR A 94 3.18 7.94 -20.00
N GLU A 95 3.02 6.67 -20.36
CA GLU A 95 3.01 6.22 -21.76
C GLU A 95 1.84 6.84 -22.56
N LEU A 96 0.66 6.96 -21.95
CA LEU A 96 -0.50 7.57 -22.57
C LEU A 96 -0.26 9.06 -22.82
N GLN A 97 0.34 9.76 -21.84
CA GLN A 97 0.73 11.16 -22.00
C GLN A 97 1.71 11.32 -23.16
N GLN A 98 2.74 10.47 -23.27
CA GLN A 98 3.67 10.48 -24.40
C GLN A 98 2.97 10.24 -25.75
N CYS A 99 1.96 9.36 -25.79
CA CYS A 99 1.15 9.17 -27.00
C CYS A 99 0.40 10.46 -27.37
N HIS A 100 -0.26 11.11 -26.40
CA HIS A 100 -0.98 12.37 -26.64
C HIS A 100 -0.05 13.51 -27.09
N GLU A 101 1.16 13.60 -26.55
CA GLU A 101 2.16 14.59 -26.95
C GLU A 101 2.68 14.33 -28.38
N ALA A 102 2.80 13.06 -28.79
CA ALA A 102 3.27 12.69 -30.12
C ALA A 102 2.21 12.82 -31.24
N LEU A 103 0.92 12.70 -30.90
CA LEU A 103 -0.17 12.70 -31.89
C LEU A 103 -0.24 13.99 -32.76
N PRO A 104 -0.11 15.21 -32.21
CA PRO A 104 -0.11 16.44 -33.00
C PRO A 104 1.02 16.48 -34.04
N GLU A 105 2.25 16.13 -33.65
CA GLU A 105 3.40 16.12 -34.55
C GLU A 105 3.22 15.09 -35.68
N GLN A 106 2.74 13.89 -35.33
CA GLN A 106 2.49 12.83 -36.30
C GLN A 106 1.34 13.19 -37.24
N ARG A 107 0.30 13.87 -36.73
CA ARG A 107 -0.80 14.39 -37.55
C ARG A 107 -0.30 15.43 -38.56
N LEU A 108 0.53 16.38 -38.12
CA LEU A 108 1.15 17.35 -39.01
C LEU A 108 1.99 16.67 -40.09
N ALA A 109 2.79 15.65 -39.73
CA ALA A 109 3.58 14.89 -40.69
C ALA A 109 2.71 14.18 -41.75
N VAL A 110 1.53 13.67 -41.35
CA VAL A 110 0.55 13.10 -42.27
C VAL A 110 -0.04 14.19 -43.18
N GLU A 111 -0.39 15.35 -42.65
CA GLU A 111 -0.94 16.47 -43.42
C GLU A 111 0.05 17.00 -44.46
N VAL A 112 1.33 17.17 -44.08
CA VAL A 112 2.42 17.57 -45.00
C VAL A 112 2.62 16.54 -46.10
N ALA A 113 2.74 15.25 -45.76
CA ALA A 113 2.92 14.19 -46.75
C ALA A 113 1.71 14.06 -47.70
N GLN A 114 0.51 14.39 -47.23
CA GLN A 114 -0.68 14.45 -48.09
C GLN A 114 -0.63 15.63 -49.06
N ALA A 115 -0.25 16.81 -48.59
CA ALA A 115 -0.13 18.02 -49.42
C ALA A 115 0.92 17.83 -50.53
N GLU A 116 2.09 17.29 -50.19
CA GLU A 116 3.15 17.00 -51.18
C GLU A 116 2.68 16.00 -52.25
N PHE A 117 1.91 14.99 -51.85
CA PHE A 117 1.34 14.02 -52.77
C PHE A 117 0.25 14.62 -53.66
N SER A 118 -0.57 15.55 -53.16
CA SER A 118 -1.57 16.25 -53.98
C SER A 118 -0.94 17.23 -54.97
N ASP A 119 0.09 17.98 -54.56
CA ASP A 119 0.80 18.92 -55.42
C ASP A 119 1.50 18.19 -56.58
N GLU A 120 2.11 17.03 -56.30
CA GLU A 120 2.74 16.21 -57.33
C GLU A 120 1.72 15.63 -58.32
N LYS A 121 0.54 15.22 -57.85
CA LYS A 121 -0.57 14.82 -58.74
C LYS A 121 -1.00 15.96 -59.68
N LEU A 122 -1.15 17.17 -59.14
CA LEU A 122 -1.54 18.35 -59.92
C LEU A 122 -0.49 18.68 -61.00
N ARG A 123 0.80 18.55 -60.67
CA ARG A 123 1.89 18.69 -61.66
C ARG A 123 1.80 17.64 -62.76
N GLN A 124 1.46 16.39 -62.41
CA GLN A 124 1.29 15.32 -63.40
C GLN A 124 0.11 15.57 -64.35
N GLU A 125 -1.02 16.08 -63.85
CA GLU A 125 -2.18 16.42 -64.69
C GLU A 125 -1.83 17.51 -65.70
N LYS A 126 -1.23 18.63 -65.26
CA LYS A 126 -0.79 19.72 -66.15
C LYS A 126 0.19 19.27 -67.24
N LEU A 127 1.08 18.33 -66.91
CA LEU A 127 2.05 17.76 -67.85
C LEU A 127 1.43 16.76 -68.83
N ARG A 128 0.36 16.05 -68.46
CA ARG A 128 -0.38 15.18 -69.37
C ARG A 128 -1.15 16.00 -70.41
N GLU A 129 -1.74 17.11 -70.00
CA GLU A 129 -2.45 18.04 -70.88
C GLU A 129 -1.54 18.67 -71.94
N SER A 130 -0.24 18.72 -71.71
CA SER A 130 0.74 19.38 -72.58
C SER A 130 1.59 18.42 -73.45
N ARG A 131 1.28 17.11 -73.52
CA ARG A 131 2.21 16.12 -74.09
C ARG A 131 1.94 15.63 -75.53
N ALA A 132 3.00 15.67 -76.34
CA ALA A 132 3.20 15.00 -77.64
C ALA A 132 3.66 13.52 -77.48
N PRO A 133 3.54 12.65 -78.50
CA PRO A 133 3.63 11.19 -78.34
C PRO A 133 5.06 10.67 -78.13
N GLY A 134 5.25 9.89 -77.06
CA GLY A 134 6.46 9.17 -76.68
C GLY A 134 6.52 9.00 -75.16
N VAL A 135 7.07 7.90 -74.63
CA VAL A 135 7.27 7.68 -73.18
C VAL A 135 8.78 7.80 -72.85
N PRO A 136 9.28 9.00 -72.53
CA PRO A 136 10.67 9.20 -72.14
C PRO A 136 10.97 8.75 -70.69
N ASP A 137 12.26 8.61 -70.39
CA ASP A 137 12.82 8.21 -69.08
C ASP A 137 12.36 9.10 -67.90
N ASP A 138 11.97 10.34 -68.21
CA ASP A 138 11.37 11.28 -67.26
C ASP A 138 10.05 10.75 -66.66
N VAL A 139 9.30 9.92 -67.38
CA VAL A 139 8.08 9.26 -66.88
C VAL A 139 8.42 8.19 -65.86
N LEU A 140 9.45 7.37 -66.12
CA LEU A 140 9.86 6.30 -65.22
C LEU A 140 10.43 6.87 -63.92
N ALA A 141 11.24 7.93 -64.01
CA ALA A 141 11.74 8.66 -62.84
C ALA A 141 10.60 9.24 -61.99
N ARG A 142 9.57 9.83 -62.62
CA ARG A 142 8.39 10.38 -61.94
C ARG A 142 7.50 9.30 -61.31
N ASN A 143 7.29 8.18 -61.99
CA ASN A 143 6.57 7.04 -61.42
C ASN A 143 7.26 6.49 -60.16
N ARG A 144 8.60 6.43 -60.17
CA ARG A 144 9.38 6.07 -58.98
C ARG A 144 9.25 7.11 -57.86
N ALA A 145 9.27 8.40 -58.18
CA ALA A 145 9.09 9.48 -57.20
C ALA A 145 7.70 9.41 -56.54
N LEU A 146 6.65 9.20 -57.34
CA LEU A 146 5.28 9.08 -56.84
C LEU A 146 5.08 7.80 -56.01
N ALA A 147 5.73 6.69 -56.36
CA ALA A 147 5.75 5.49 -55.54
C ALA A 147 6.38 5.75 -54.16
N ARG A 148 7.53 6.43 -54.11
CA ARG A 148 8.18 6.82 -52.85
C ARG A 148 7.31 7.74 -51.99
N GLN A 149 6.61 8.71 -52.60
CA GLN A 149 5.67 9.56 -51.86
C GLN A 149 4.48 8.79 -51.31
N ARG A 150 3.94 7.82 -52.06
CA ARG A 150 2.89 6.92 -51.55
C ARG A 150 3.38 6.12 -50.34
N GLU A 151 4.58 5.58 -50.43
CA GLU A 151 5.22 4.85 -49.33
C GLU A 151 5.42 5.75 -48.10
N GLN A 152 5.90 6.98 -48.29
CA GLN A 152 6.08 7.96 -47.21
C GLN A 152 4.75 8.33 -46.55
N LEU A 153 3.70 8.59 -47.33
CA LEU A 153 2.37 8.88 -46.81
C LEU A 153 1.78 7.68 -46.06
N ALA A 154 1.91 6.47 -46.61
CA ALA A 154 1.45 5.25 -45.95
C ALA A 154 2.21 5.00 -44.64
N ALA A 155 3.53 5.24 -44.61
CA ALA A 155 4.34 5.12 -43.40
C ALA A 155 3.96 6.18 -42.35
N ALA A 156 3.70 7.42 -42.76
CA ALA A 156 3.24 8.49 -41.86
C ALA A 156 1.88 8.14 -41.23
N ARG A 157 0.90 7.71 -42.04
CA ARG A 157 -0.42 7.26 -41.55
C ARG A 157 -0.29 6.06 -40.62
N GLY A 158 0.49 5.07 -41.01
CA GLY A 158 0.73 3.88 -40.18
C GLY A 158 1.38 4.19 -38.83
N ARG A 159 2.24 5.22 -38.74
CA ARG A 159 2.78 5.69 -37.45
C ARG A 159 1.71 6.35 -36.59
N PHE A 160 0.93 7.25 -37.18
CA PHE A 160 -0.18 7.93 -36.50
C PHE A 160 -1.20 6.93 -35.95
N ASP A 161 -1.68 6.00 -36.80
CA ASP A 161 -2.68 5.00 -36.42
C ASP A 161 -2.15 4.09 -35.29
N LYS A 162 -0.89 3.66 -35.36
CA LYS A 162 -0.26 2.86 -34.29
C LYS A 162 -0.19 3.61 -32.96
N THR A 163 0.22 4.88 -32.96
CA THR A 163 0.28 5.70 -31.75
C THR A 163 -1.11 5.90 -31.15
N ARG A 164 -2.10 6.15 -32.01
CA ARG A 164 -3.51 6.27 -31.60
C ARG A 164 -4.04 4.98 -30.98
N GLU A 165 -3.89 3.85 -31.68
CA GLU A 165 -4.33 2.55 -31.16
C GLU A 165 -3.62 2.18 -29.84
N ARG A 166 -2.35 2.55 -29.70
CA ARG A 166 -1.62 2.37 -28.44
C ARG A 166 -2.23 3.21 -27.32
N GLY A 167 -2.55 4.48 -27.60
CA GLY A 167 -3.27 5.36 -26.68
C GLY A 167 -4.60 4.77 -26.24
N ASP A 168 -5.44 4.35 -27.19
CA ASP A 168 -6.76 3.75 -26.92
C ASP A 168 -6.64 2.50 -26.02
N ARG A 169 -5.64 1.63 -26.28
CA ARG A 169 -5.37 0.46 -25.44
C ARG A 169 -4.91 0.83 -24.04
N LEU A 170 -4.04 1.83 -23.91
CA LEU A 170 -3.56 2.31 -22.62
C LEU A 170 -4.69 2.93 -21.79
N GLU A 171 -5.61 3.65 -22.41
CA GLU A 171 -6.78 4.19 -21.70
C GLU A 171 -7.65 3.09 -21.08
N ILE A 172 -7.92 2.02 -21.84
CA ILE A 172 -8.68 0.86 -21.34
C ILE A 172 -7.90 0.19 -20.21
N GLU A 173 -6.60 -0.04 -20.40
CA GLU A 173 -5.74 -0.65 -19.38
C GLU A 173 -5.71 0.16 -18.08
N ILE A 174 -5.59 1.48 -18.17
CA ILE A 174 -5.60 2.37 -16.99
C ILE A 174 -6.93 2.26 -16.26
N LYS A 175 -8.06 2.31 -16.97
CA LYS A 175 -9.40 2.19 -16.37
C LYS A 175 -9.56 0.85 -15.64
N ASP A 176 -9.16 -0.25 -16.28
CA ASP A 176 -9.23 -1.58 -15.68
C ASP A 176 -8.36 -1.70 -14.42
N LEU A 177 -7.13 -1.16 -14.48
CA LEU A 177 -6.22 -1.14 -13.34
C LEU A 177 -6.77 -0.29 -12.19
N GLU A 178 -7.33 0.89 -12.48
CA GLU A 178 -7.93 1.77 -11.46
C GLU A 178 -9.12 1.12 -10.76
N VAL A 179 -10.00 0.46 -11.51
CA VAL A 179 -11.13 -0.29 -10.93
C VAL A 179 -10.63 -1.44 -10.05
N ARG A 180 -9.65 -2.21 -10.53
CA ARG A 180 -9.08 -3.32 -9.78
C ARG A 180 -8.41 -2.86 -8.48
N ILE A 181 -7.62 -1.78 -8.54
CA ILE A 181 -6.94 -1.21 -7.37
C ILE A 181 -7.96 -0.69 -6.37
N ARG A 182 -9.00 0.03 -6.84
CA ARG A 182 -10.06 0.55 -5.97
C ARG A 182 -10.79 -0.55 -5.24
N LEU A 183 -11.24 -1.58 -5.95
CA LEU A 183 -11.93 -2.72 -5.34
C LEU A 183 -11.03 -3.44 -4.32
N GLY A 184 -9.75 -3.62 -4.66
CA GLY A 184 -8.77 -4.19 -3.72
C GLY A 184 -8.60 -3.35 -2.45
N MET A 185 -8.60 -2.03 -2.58
CA MET A 185 -8.47 -1.11 -1.46
C MET A 185 -9.71 -1.16 -0.55
N GLU A 186 -10.91 -1.15 -1.14
CA GLU A 186 -12.18 -1.29 -0.41
C GLU A 186 -12.24 -2.61 0.37
N GLN A 187 -11.78 -3.71 -0.23
CA GLN A 187 -11.71 -5.02 0.42
C GLN A 187 -10.70 -5.04 1.57
N ALA A 188 -9.49 -4.51 1.35
CA ALA A 188 -8.47 -4.44 2.39
C ALA A 188 -8.92 -3.57 3.58
N GLN A 189 -9.55 -2.44 3.30
CA GLN A 189 -10.13 -1.56 4.32
C GLN A 189 -11.25 -2.28 5.08
N SER A 190 -12.15 -2.98 4.38
CA SER A 190 -13.23 -3.75 5.03
C SER A 190 -12.70 -4.84 5.98
N ARG A 191 -11.62 -5.54 5.59
CA ARG A 191 -10.96 -6.53 6.47
C ARG A 191 -10.30 -5.88 7.67
N ALA A 192 -9.60 -4.76 7.47
CA ALA A 192 -8.98 -4.00 8.55
C ALA A 192 -10.01 -3.45 9.54
N ASP A 193 -11.13 -2.91 9.05
CA ASP A 193 -12.23 -2.40 9.88
C ASP A 193 -12.93 -3.51 10.66
N LEU A 194 -13.07 -4.71 10.08
CA LEU A 194 -13.61 -5.87 10.78
C LEU A 194 -12.68 -6.29 11.93
N ALA A 195 -11.37 -6.36 11.67
CA ALA A 195 -10.36 -6.65 12.69
C ALA A 195 -10.38 -5.61 13.81
N TRP A 196 -10.46 -4.32 13.46
CA TRP A 196 -10.55 -3.23 14.42
C TRP A 196 -11.78 -3.37 15.31
N ARG A 197 -12.96 -3.53 14.72
CA ARG A 197 -14.22 -3.72 15.45
C ARG A 197 -14.14 -4.88 16.43
N HIS A 198 -13.59 -6.02 15.99
CA HIS A 198 -13.42 -7.18 16.86
C HIS A 198 -12.55 -6.88 18.08
N VAL A 199 -11.45 -6.15 17.89
CA VAL A 199 -10.57 -5.75 19.01
C VAL A 199 -11.24 -4.70 19.91
N SER A 200 -11.93 -3.71 19.33
CA SER A 200 -12.69 -2.71 20.08
C SER A 200 -13.76 -3.35 20.96
N GLU A 201 -14.50 -4.33 20.44
CA GLU A 201 -15.48 -5.11 21.22
C GLU A 201 -14.82 -5.82 22.41
N ARG A 202 -13.66 -6.45 22.20
CA ARG A 202 -12.91 -7.10 23.28
C ARG A 202 -12.42 -6.10 24.33
N ILE A 203 -11.96 -4.94 23.91
CA ILE A 203 -11.58 -3.83 24.80
C ILE A 203 -12.79 -3.36 25.61
N ASN A 204 -13.96 -3.21 24.99
CA ASN A 204 -15.19 -2.79 25.66
C ASN A 204 -15.66 -3.81 26.70
N VAL A 205 -15.62 -5.11 26.38
CA VAL A 205 -15.93 -6.17 27.36
C VAL A 205 -14.95 -6.13 28.53
N TYR A 206 -13.66 -5.94 28.25
CA TYR A 206 -12.65 -5.78 29.29
C TYR A 206 -12.89 -4.53 30.15
N ARG A 207 -13.20 -3.38 29.54
CA ARG A 207 -13.58 -2.12 30.21
C ARG A 207 -14.75 -2.32 31.16
N GLN A 208 -15.84 -2.91 30.68
CA GLN A 208 -17.04 -3.15 31.48
C GLN A 208 -16.74 -4.07 32.67
N SER A 209 -15.98 -5.14 32.45
CA SER A 209 -15.59 -6.02 33.56
C SER A 209 -14.68 -5.33 34.57
N LEU A 210 -13.76 -4.49 34.09
CA LEU A 210 -12.85 -3.72 34.93
C LEU A 210 -13.65 -2.78 35.84
N CYS A 211 -14.55 -1.99 35.26
CA CYS A 211 -15.39 -1.04 35.98
C CYS A 211 -16.31 -1.73 37.00
N ARG A 212 -16.95 -2.86 36.65
CA ARG A 212 -17.77 -3.63 37.61
C ARG A 212 -16.98 -4.19 38.80
N SER A 213 -15.69 -4.47 38.61
CA SER A 213 -14.85 -5.09 39.63
C SER A 213 -14.09 -4.09 40.51
N HIS A 214 -14.09 -2.81 40.13
CA HIS A 214 -13.35 -1.74 40.78
C HIS A 214 -14.28 -0.86 41.62
N GLU A 215 -13.82 -0.46 42.81
CA GLU A 215 -14.59 0.41 43.72
C GLU A 215 -14.90 1.77 43.10
N TYR A 216 -13.95 2.29 42.30
CA TYR A 216 -14.06 3.53 41.53
C TYR A 216 -14.39 3.28 40.05
N GLY A 217 -15.24 2.30 39.75
CA GLY A 217 -15.54 1.88 38.38
C GLY A 217 -16.04 3.00 37.47
N ASP A 218 -16.94 3.85 37.97
CA ASP A 218 -17.53 4.96 37.21
C ASP A 218 -16.50 6.05 36.85
N GLU A 219 -15.57 6.34 37.76
CA GLU A 219 -14.48 7.30 37.53
C GLU A 219 -13.47 6.77 36.49
N ILE A 220 -13.16 5.48 36.58
CA ILE A 220 -12.32 4.79 35.60
C ILE A 220 -12.97 4.82 34.21
N ASP A 221 -14.28 4.57 34.13
CA ASP A 221 -15.02 4.57 32.88
C ASP A 221 -15.02 5.95 32.21
N ALA A 222 -15.27 7.00 32.99
CA ALA A 222 -15.27 8.39 32.51
C ALA A 222 -13.91 8.84 31.97
N ARG A 223 -12.81 8.26 32.47
CA ARG A 223 -11.43 8.66 32.11
C ARG A 223 -10.78 7.80 31.04
N LEU A 224 -11.13 6.52 30.90
CA LEU A 224 -10.54 5.63 29.89
C LEU A 224 -10.94 6.00 28.46
N GLY A 225 -12.11 6.62 28.29
CA GLY A 225 -12.66 6.98 26.99
C GLY A 225 -12.87 5.76 26.08
N ASP A 226 -13.31 6.03 24.86
CA ASP A 226 -13.46 4.99 23.84
C ASP A 226 -12.12 4.75 23.13
N MET A 227 -11.95 3.54 22.59
CA MET A 227 -10.83 3.26 21.69
C MET A 227 -10.89 4.23 20.51
N ALA A 228 -9.74 4.79 20.13
CA ALA A 228 -9.65 5.58 18.91
C ALA A 228 -10.19 4.78 17.71
N GLY A 229 -10.74 5.47 16.70
CA GLY A 229 -11.16 4.83 15.46
C GLY A 229 -9.97 4.18 14.71
N PRO A 230 -10.25 3.29 13.74
CA PRO A 230 -9.19 2.72 12.92
C PRO A 230 -8.42 3.85 12.22
N PRO A 231 -7.09 3.73 12.11
CA PRO A 231 -6.31 4.70 11.34
C PRO A 231 -6.76 4.67 9.87
N PRO A 232 -6.82 5.84 9.19
CA PRO A 232 -7.25 5.91 7.80
C PRO A 232 -6.30 5.09 6.92
N PHE A 233 -6.86 4.28 6.02
CA PHE A 233 -6.06 3.60 5.00
C PHE A 233 -5.40 4.68 4.13
N PRO A 234 -4.09 4.60 3.85
CA PRO A 234 -3.45 5.59 2.99
C PRO A 234 -4.14 5.57 1.62
N ASP A 235 -4.48 6.75 1.11
CA ASP A 235 -5.27 6.97 -0.11
C ASP A 235 -4.54 6.56 -1.40
N GLY A 236 -3.70 5.51 -1.42
CA GLY A 236 -2.94 5.06 -2.60
C GLY A 236 -2.01 6.09 -3.24
N GLY A 237 -2.07 7.35 -2.81
CA GLY A 237 -1.15 8.44 -3.07
C GLY A 237 0.14 8.16 -2.33
N ALA A 238 1.24 8.47 -2.99
CA ALA A 238 2.57 8.18 -2.51
C ALA A 238 2.88 8.93 -1.22
N ASP A 239 2.50 8.39 -0.07
CA ASP A 239 3.05 8.76 1.22
C ASP A 239 3.93 7.63 1.74
N HIS A 240 5.21 7.97 1.68
CA HIS A 240 6.42 7.33 2.16
C HIS A 240 6.28 6.09 3.05
N PRO A 241 7.16 5.06 2.87
CA PRO A 241 7.37 4.08 3.91
C PRO A 241 7.76 4.82 5.18
N ALA A 242 7.08 4.48 6.29
CA ALA A 242 7.44 4.93 7.61
C ALA A 242 8.94 4.74 7.79
N GLN A 243 9.67 5.85 7.94
CA GLN A 243 11.05 5.81 8.39
C GLN A 243 11.05 5.05 9.71
N THR A 244 11.59 3.84 9.69
CA THR A 244 12.03 3.18 10.92
C THR A 244 13.01 4.13 11.61
N PRO A 245 12.83 4.47 12.89
CA PRO A 245 13.83 5.24 13.60
C PRO A 245 15.12 4.43 13.59
N SER A 246 16.13 4.99 12.95
CA SER A 246 17.51 4.50 13.01
C SER A 246 17.90 4.38 14.48
N ASP A 247 18.17 3.15 14.93
CA ASP A 247 18.93 2.92 16.15
C ASP A 247 20.26 3.66 16.00
N ARG A 248 20.47 4.67 16.85
CA ARG A 248 21.81 5.14 17.17
C ARG A 248 22.36 4.19 18.23
N SER A 249 23.35 3.39 17.83
CA SER A 249 24.37 2.84 18.71
C SER A 249 25.72 3.33 18.21
#